data_AF-A0A2W6DLL4-F1
#
_entry.id   AF-A0A2W6DLL4-F1
#
_cell.length_a   1.000
_cell.length_b   1.000
_cell.length_c   1.000
_cell.angle_alpha   90.00
_cell.angle_beta   90.00
_cell.angle_gamma   90.00
#
_symmetry.space_group_name_H-M   'P 1'
#
loop_
_entity.id
_entity.type
_entity.pdbx_description
1 polymer ?
#
loop_
_entity_poly.entity_id
_entity_poly.type
_entity_poly.pdbx_seq_one_letter_code
_entity_poly.pdbx_strand_id
1 'polypeptide(L)'
;MAFRLTPRDSAFYAMFTEAGENVAAAAEALGGLVDPNANREAIAEDLRDREHANDAVTHAIMRQLNTSFVTPFDREDIYRLASALDDVVDAIEAAADFIVLADVGKLPALMTEQITLLRRSASETATAMSGLKSPSDLEPYWI
;
A
#
# COMPACT_ATOMS: atom_id res chain seq x y z
N MET A 1 31.20 -26.96 -2.16
CA MET A 1 30.22 -26.34 -1.24
C MET A 1 29.69 -25.10 -1.91
N ALA A 2 28.42 -25.09 -2.32
CA ALA A 2 27.80 -23.88 -2.84
C ALA A 2 27.54 -22.94 -1.66
N PHE A 3 28.15 -21.76 -1.69
CA PHE A 3 27.76 -20.68 -0.80
C PHE A 3 26.32 -20.30 -1.15
N ARG A 4 25.36 -20.74 -0.34
CA ARG A 4 23.99 -20.24 -0.38
C ARG A 4 24.07 -18.83 0.21
N LEU A 5 24.14 -17.82 -0.65
CA LEU A 5 24.03 -16.42 -0.26
C LEU A 5 22.65 -16.22 0.39
N THR A 6 22.70 -16.21 1.72
CA THR A 6 21.76 -15.83 2.78
C THR A 6 20.25 -15.66 2.53
N PRO A 7 19.39 -16.09 3.50
CA PRO A 7 17.93 -15.82 3.56
C PRO A 7 17.48 -14.35 3.64
N ARG A 8 18.36 -13.36 3.44
CA ARG A 8 18.05 -11.94 3.68
C ARG A 8 17.26 -11.30 2.54
N ASP A 9 17.41 -11.78 1.30
CA ASP A 9 16.67 -11.26 0.15
C ASP A 9 15.15 -11.47 0.28
N SER A 10 14.70 -12.54 0.95
CA SER A 10 13.26 -12.80 1.13
C SER A 10 12.57 -11.79 2.04
N ALA A 11 13.30 -11.08 2.90
CA ALA A 11 12.71 -10.13 3.83
C ALA A 11 12.12 -8.90 3.12
N PHE A 12 12.82 -8.35 2.11
CA PHE A 12 12.30 -7.23 1.32
C PHE A 12 11.01 -7.61 0.60
N TYR A 13 10.98 -8.75 -0.07
CA TYR A 13 9.78 -9.20 -0.79
C TYR A 13 8.60 -9.46 0.13
N ALA A 14 8.83 -9.99 1.34
CA ALA A 14 7.78 -10.16 2.33
C ALA A 14 7.22 -8.81 2.79
N MET A 15 8.08 -7.83 3.10
CA MET A 15 7.65 -6.48 3.47
C MET A 15 6.92 -5.76 2.34
N PHE A 16 7.33 -5.93 1.08
CA PHE A 16 6.60 -5.37 -0.06
C PHE A 16 5.23 -6.03 -0.26
N THR A 17 5.13 -7.35 -0.03
CA THR A 17 3.84 -8.05 -0.05
C THR A 17 2.91 -7.47 1.01
N GLU A 18 3.40 -7.29 2.25
CA GLU A 18 2.64 -6.70 3.35
C GLU A 18 2.22 -5.24 3.05
N ALA A 19 3.12 -4.41 2.53
CA ALA A 19 2.78 -3.04 2.11
C ALA A 19 1.72 -3.02 0.99
N GLY A 20 1.81 -3.93 0.02
CA GLY A 20 0.80 -4.08 -1.01
C GLY A 20 -0.57 -4.50 -0.45
N GLU A 21 -0.60 -5.43 0.50
CA GLU A 21 -1.81 -5.84 1.21
C GLU A 21 -2.42 -4.67 2.00
N ASN A 22 -1.59 -3.85 2.67
CA ASN A 22 -2.04 -2.65 3.37
C ASN A 22 -2.69 -1.64 2.41
N VAL A 23 -2.09 -1.39 1.24
CA VAL A 23 -2.66 -0.54 0.19
C VAL A 23 -4.05 -1.03 -0.24
N ALA A 24 -4.21 -2.33 -0.50
CA ALA A 24 -5.50 -2.91 -0.85
C ALA A 24 -6.52 -2.80 0.29
N ALA A 25 -6.10 -3.06 1.53
CA ALA A 25 -6.98 -3.00 2.69
C ALA A 25 -7.44 -1.56 3.01
N ALA A 26 -6.56 -0.57 2.87
CA ALA A 26 -6.90 0.84 3.02
C ALA A 26 -7.91 1.28 1.93
N ALA A 27 -7.68 0.92 0.68
CA ALA A 27 -8.61 1.25 -0.40
C ALA A 27 -9.99 0.59 -0.21
N GLU A 28 -10.04 -0.63 0.33
CA GLU A 28 -11.29 -1.32 0.67
C GLU A 28 -12.05 -0.58 1.79
N ALA A 29 -11.36 -0.20 2.86
CA ALA A 29 -11.95 0.55 3.98
C ALA A 29 -12.51 1.90 3.53
N LEU A 30 -11.80 2.62 2.65
CA LEU A 30 -12.28 3.88 2.05
C LEU A 30 -13.62 3.69 1.32
N GLY A 31 -13.84 2.52 0.72
CA GLY A 31 -15.12 2.13 0.11
C GLY A 31 -16.33 2.24 1.04
N GLY A 32 -16.13 2.05 2.34
CA GLY A 32 -17.17 2.17 3.35
C GLY A 32 -17.72 3.59 3.50
N LEU A 33 -16.92 4.63 3.22
CA LEU A 33 -17.34 6.03 3.35
C LEU A 33 -18.43 6.44 2.35
N VAL A 34 -18.61 5.66 1.28
CA VAL A 34 -19.61 5.93 0.24
C VAL A 34 -21.03 5.80 0.79
N ASP A 35 -21.26 4.93 1.78
CA ASP A 35 -22.58 4.79 2.41
C ASP A 35 -22.88 6.04 3.27
N PRO A 36 -23.93 6.81 2.96
CA PRO A 36 -24.30 7.98 3.76
C PRO A 36 -24.77 7.64 5.17
N ASN A 37 -25.03 6.36 5.48
CA ASN A 37 -25.41 5.90 6.82
C ASN A 37 -24.27 5.22 7.58
N ALA A 38 -23.07 5.14 6.99
CA ALA A 38 -21.91 4.58 7.68
C ALA A 38 -21.46 5.48 8.83
N ASN A 39 -20.85 4.87 9.85
CA ASN A 39 -20.09 5.61 10.85
C ASN A 39 -18.73 5.99 10.23
N ARG A 40 -18.68 7.14 9.57
CA ARG A 40 -17.51 7.59 8.81
C ARG A 40 -16.33 7.94 9.70
N GLU A 41 -16.60 8.43 10.91
CA GLU A 41 -15.59 8.70 11.93
C GLU A 41 -14.85 7.42 12.33
N ALA A 42 -15.59 6.33 12.57
CA ALA A 42 -14.99 5.04 12.88
C ALA A 42 -14.19 4.45 11.71
N ILE A 43 -14.63 4.68 10.46
CA ILE A 43 -13.88 4.25 9.27
C ILE A 43 -12.60 5.07 9.10
N ALA A 44 -12.65 6.38 9.35
CA ALA A 44 -11.46 7.24 9.31
C ALA A 44 -10.46 6.86 10.42
N GLU A 45 -10.94 6.50 11.62
CA GLU A 45 -10.09 5.97 12.68
C GLU A 45 -9.42 4.65 12.29
N ASP A 46 -10.17 3.69 11.71
CA ASP A 46 -9.59 2.44 11.17
C ASP A 46 -8.56 2.71 10.06
N LEU A 47 -8.79 3.72 9.22
CA LEU A 47 -7.84 4.13 8.17
C LEU A 47 -6.54 4.72 8.73
N ARG A 48 -6.61 5.51 9.81
CA ARG A 48 -5.41 5.99 10.52
C ARG A 48 -4.61 4.85 11.11
N ASP A 49 -5.28 3.87 11.74
CA ASP A 49 -4.59 2.70 12.28
C ASP A 49 -3.89 1.88 11.17
N ARG A 50 -4.51 1.79 9.98
CA ARG A 50 -3.91 1.14 8.81
C ARG A 50 -2.74 1.92 8.23
N GLU A 51 -2.83 3.25 8.18
CA GLU A 51 -1.72 4.11 7.78
C GLU A 51 -0.53 3.88 8.72
N HIS A 52 -0.72 3.96 10.04
CA HIS A 52 0.35 3.71 11.01
C HIS A 52 0.96 2.31 10.89
N ALA A 53 0.14 1.30 10.57
CA ALA A 53 0.63 -0.04 10.31
C ALA A 53 1.49 -0.12 9.04
N ASN A 54 1.08 0.55 7.96
CA ASN A 54 1.85 0.61 6.72
C ASN A 54 3.16 1.39 6.92
N ASP A 55 3.09 2.50 7.63
CA ASP A 55 4.21 3.38 7.94
C ASP A 55 5.30 2.63 8.74
N ALA A 56 4.89 1.72 9.64
CA ALA A 56 5.79 0.81 10.32
C ALA A 56 6.51 -0.17 9.36
N VAL A 57 5.84 -0.64 8.31
CA VAL A 57 6.43 -1.49 7.25
C VAL A 57 7.40 -0.67 6.40
N THR A 58 7.02 0.52 5.96
CA THR A 58 7.89 1.45 5.22
C THR A 58 9.16 1.72 6.01
N HIS A 59 9.05 2.06 7.29
CA HIS A 59 10.20 2.21 8.18
C HIS A 59 11.03 0.94 8.32
N ALA A 60 10.42 -0.25 8.36
CA ALA A 60 11.16 -1.52 8.39
C ALA A 60 11.98 -1.74 7.11
N ILE A 61 11.42 -1.44 5.95
CA ILE A 61 12.12 -1.48 4.67
C ILE A 61 13.30 -0.52 4.69
N MET A 62 13.11 0.73 5.12
CA MET A 62 14.19 1.73 5.17
C MET A 62 15.31 1.33 6.14
N ARG A 63 14.98 0.78 7.32
CA ARG A 63 15.97 0.25 8.26
C ARG A 63 16.76 -0.90 7.65
N GLN A 64 16.07 -1.85 6.99
CA GLN A 64 16.72 -2.99 6.34
C GLN A 64 17.62 -2.51 5.20
N LEU A 65 17.17 -1.55 4.39
CA LEU A 65 17.92 -0.97 3.27
C LEU A 65 19.20 -0.26 3.74
N ASN A 66 19.14 0.45 4.87
CA ASN A 66 20.29 1.16 5.44
C ASN A 66 21.29 0.25 6.16
N THR A 67 20.88 -0.96 6.54
CA THR A 67 21.72 -1.93 7.26
C THR A 67 22.16 -3.13 6.41
N SER A 68 21.67 -3.21 5.18
CA SER A 68 22.02 -4.28 4.22
C SER A 68 23.10 -3.79 3.26
N PHE A 69 24.19 -4.57 3.15
CA PHE A 69 25.23 -4.33 2.16
C PHE A 69 24.86 -4.87 0.76
N VAL A 70 24.04 -5.93 0.72
CA VAL A 70 23.54 -6.54 -0.51
C VAL A 70 22.02 -6.42 -0.52
N THR A 71 21.46 -5.98 -1.64
CA THR A 71 20.03 -5.82 -1.88
C THR A 71 19.59 -6.72 -3.04
N PRO A 72 18.32 -7.17 -3.06
CA PRO A 72 17.83 -8.10 -4.08
C PRO A 72 17.67 -7.46 -5.48
N PHE A 73 17.55 -6.14 -5.53
CA PHE A 73 17.56 -5.32 -6.73
C PHE A 73 18.08 -3.91 -6.38
N ASP A 74 17.99 -2.97 -7.32
CA ASP A 74 18.54 -1.64 -7.12
C ASP A 74 17.99 -0.96 -5.86
N ARG A 75 18.89 -0.39 -5.08
CA ARG A 75 18.59 0.19 -3.77
C ARG A 75 17.73 1.44 -3.88
N GLU A 76 17.93 2.26 -4.91
CA GLU A 76 17.09 3.43 -5.16
C GLU A 76 15.68 3.01 -5.53
N ASP A 77 15.52 1.93 -6.30
CA ASP A 77 14.21 1.38 -6.64
C ASP A 77 13.49 0.80 -5.42
N ILE A 78 14.18 0.13 -4.49
CA ILE A 78 13.59 -0.31 -3.20
C ILE A 78 13.04 0.90 -2.44
N TYR A 79 13.84 1.97 -2.33
CA TYR A 79 13.44 3.19 -1.64
C TYR A 79 12.20 3.82 -2.28
N ARG A 80 12.25 4.02 -3.60
CA ARG A 80 11.15 4.65 -4.36
C ARG A 80 9.87 3.82 -4.29
N LEU A 81 9.97 2.50 -4.42
CA LEU A 81 8.82 1.62 -4.35
C LEU A 81 8.16 1.65 -2.96
N ALA A 82 8.96 1.60 -1.89
CA ALA A 82 8.43 1.67 -0.53
C ALA A 82 7.73 3.01 -0.26
N SER A 83 8.38 4.13 -0.61
CA SER A 83 7.80 5.47 -0.48
C SER A 83 6.51 5.63 -1.29
N ALA A 84 6.48 5.11 -2.52
CA ALA A 84 5.30 5.24 -3.38
C ALA A 84 4.10 4.42 -2.88
N LEU A 85 4.33 3.25 -2.24
CA LEU A 85 3.26 2.49 -1.61
C LEU A 85 2.70 3.22 -0.39
N ASP A 86 3.58 3.83 0.39
CA ASP A 86 3.26 4.67 1.55
C ASP A 86 2.40 5.87 1.17
N ASP A 87 2.84 6.65 0.18
CA ASP A 87 2.14 7.82 -0.34
C ASP A 87 0.68 7.50 -0.75
N VAL A 88 0.41 6.27 -1.22
CA VAL A 88 -0.95 5.82 -1.57
C VAL A 88 -1.82 5.64 -0.33
N VAL A 89 -1.29 5.04 0.73
CA VAL A 89 -2.04 4.84 1.99
C VAL A 89 -2.29 6.18 2.67
N ASP A 90 -1.29 7.07 2.70
CA ASP A 90 -1.42 8.43 3.23
C ASP A 90 -2.50 9.22 2.50
N ALA A 91 -2.51 9.15 1.16
CA ALA A 91 -3.53 9.83 0.36
C ALA A 91 -4.94 9.28 0.62
N ILE A 92 -5.08 7.99 0.91
CA ILE A 92 -6.35 7.35 1.27
C ILE A 92 -6.81 7.81 2.65
N GLU A 93 -5.93 7.80 3.65
CA GLU A 93 -6.21 8.29 5.00
C GLU A 93 -6.65 9.76 4.96
N ALA A 94 -5.87 10.61 4.27
CA ALA A 94 -6.17 12.03 4.17
C ALA A 94 -7.52 12.27 3.49
N ALA A 95 -7.86 11.49 2.45
CA ALA A 95 -9.16 11.59 1.78
C ALA A 95 -10.32 11.25 2.73
N ALA A 96 -10.16 10.23 3.59
CA ALA A 96 -11.16 9.89 4.59
C ALA A 96 -11.36 11.01 5.61
N ASP A 97 -10.25 11.56 6.11
CA ASP A 97 -10.25 12.69 7.04
C ASP A 97 -10.94 13.91 6.44
N PHE A 98 -10.69 14.22 5.16
CA PHE A 98 -11.38 15.31 4.47
C PHE A 98 -12.88 15.05 4.32
N ILE A 99 -13.31 13.82 4.02
CA ILE A 99 -14.74 13.48 3.91
C ILE A 99 -15.46 13.67 5.24
N VAL A 100 -14.84 13.24 6.35
CA VAL A 100 -15.39 13.42 7.70
C VAL A 100 -15.41 14.90 8.09
N LEU A 101 -14.29 15.60 7.92
CA LEU A 101 -14.16 17.02 8.28
C LEU A 101 -15.14 17.91 7.52
N ALA A 102 -15.38 17.62 6.25
CA ALA A 102 -16.29 18.40 5.41
C ALA A 102 -17.77 18.08 5.65
N ASP A 103 -18.11 17.08 6.49
CA ASP A 103 -19.47 16.64 6.82
C ASP A 103 -20.35 16.46 5.56
N VAL A 104 -19.77 15.79 4.56
CA VAL A 104 -20.38 15.71 3.22
C VAL A 104 -21.47 14.65 3.23
N GLY A 105 -22.75 15.00 3.40
CA GLY A 105 -23.85 14.02 3.48
C GLY A 105 -23.79 12.89 2.44
N LYS A 106 -24.24 13.15 1.20
CA LYS A 106 -24.10 12.19 0.09
C LYS A 106 -22.91 12.58 -0.78
N LEU A 107 -21.96 11.67 -0.96
CA LEU A 107 -20.84 11.88 -1.88
C LEU A 107 -21.33 11.94 -3.35
N PRO A 108 -20.71 12.79 -4.19
CA PRO A 108 -20.96 12.79 -5.63
C PRO A 108 -20.73 11.41 -6.26
N ALA A 109 -21.54 11.03 -7.25
CA ALA A 109 -21.43 9.72 -7.91
C ALA A 109 -20.03 9.45 -8.51
N LEU A 110 -19.38 10.49 -9.03
CA LEU A 110 -18.02 10.40 -9.56
C LEU A 110 -17.00 9.97 -8.49
N MET A 111 -17.18 10.34 -7.22
CA MET A 111 -16.29 9.86 -6.15
C MET A 111 -16.46 8.35 -5.92
N THR A 112 -17.68 7.83 -6.02
CA THR A 112 -17.92 6.38 -5.93
C THR A 112 -17.21 5.62 -7.06
N GLU A 113 -17.25 6.16 -8.28
CA GLU A 113 -16.52 5.59 -9.42
C GLU A 113 -15.01 5.64 -9.23
N GLN A 114 -14.47 6.76 -8.73
CA GLN A 114 -13.05 6.90 -8.40
C GLN A 114 -12.60 5.91 -7.33
N ILE A 115 -13.35 5.76 -6.24
CA ILE A 115 -13.04 4.80 -5.17
C ILE A 115 -13.09 3.35 -5.71
N THR A 116 -14.04 3.05 -6.60
CA THR A 116 -14.12 1.73 -7.24
C THR A 116 -12.88 1.44 -8.10
N LEU A 117 -12.43 2.43 -8.88
CA LEU A 117 -11.21 2.31 -9.67
C LEU A 117 -9.97 2.16 -8.76
N LEU A 118 -9.89 2.96 -7.70
CA LEU A 118 -8.79 2.91 -6.73
C LEU A 118 -8.68 1.53 -6.07
N ARG A 119 -9.81 0.94 -5.63
CA ARG A 119 -9.84 -0.42 -5.08
C ARG A 119 -9.31 -1.46 -6.06
N ARG A 120 -9.68 -1.35 -7.33
CA ARG A 120 -9.18 -2.25 -8.37
C ARG A 120 -7.66 -2.06 -8.57
N SER A 121 -7.19 -0.83 -8.69
CA SER A 121 -5.76 -0.53 -8.82
C SER A 121 -4.97 -1.03 -7.62
N ALA A 122 -5.46 -0.81 -6.40
CA ALA A 122 -4.83 -1.28 -5.16
C ALA A 122 -4.74 -2.82 -5.11
N SER A 123 -5.78 -3.53 -5.56
CA SER A 123 -5.76 -4.99 -5.67
C SER A 123 -4.72 -5.51 -6.68
N GLU A 124 -4.56 -4.83 -7.82
CA GLU A 124 -3.52 -5.16 -8.81
C GLU A 124 -2.12 -4.88 -8.24
N THR A 125 -1.94 -3.75 -7.53
CA THR A 125 -0.69 -3.42 -6.83
C THR A 125 -0.32 -4.50 -5.80
N ALA A 126 -1.26 -4.93 -4.96
CA ALA A 126 -1.03 -6.01 -3.99
C ALA A 126 -0.59 -7.32 -4.67
N THR A 127 -1.27 -7.67 -5.78
CA THR A 127 -0.93 -8.84 -6.58
C THR A 127 0.49 -8.72 -7.15
N ALA A 128 0.85 -7.58 -7.72
CA ALA A 128 2.19 -7.32 -8.25
C ALA A 128 3.27 -7.41 -7.16
N MET A 129 3.02 -6.87 -5.97
CA MET A 129 3.97 -6.94 -4.85
C MET A 129 4.21 -8.38 -4.37
N SER A 130 3.16 -9.20 -4.33
CA SER A 130 3.31 -10.63 -4.01
C SER A 130 4.15 -11.40 -5.04
N GLY A 131 4.12 -10.95 -6.30
CA GLY A 131 4.88 -11.50 -7.42
C GLY A 131 6.29 -10.94 -7.60
N LEU A 132 6.69 -9.93 -6.82
CA LEU A 132 7.91 -9.14 -7.04
C LEU A 132 9.21 -9.97 -7.01
N LYS A 133 9.20 -11.12 -6.33
CA LYS A 133 10.34 -12.08 -6.31
C LYS A 133 10.66 -12.69 -7.67
N SER A 134 9.71 -12.66 -8.61
CA SER A 134 9.82 -13.18 -9.97
C SER A 134 9.39 -12.08 -10.96
N PRO A 135 10.24 -11.07 -11.25
CA PRO A 135 9.85 -9.93 -12.08
C PRO A 135 9.36 -10.28 -13.49
N SER A 136 9.75 -11.45 -14.03
CA SER A 136 9.21 -11.98 -15.29
C SER A 136 7.70 -12.21 -15.23
N ASP A 137 7.16 -12.52 -14.05
CA ASP A 137 5.72 -12.73 -13.85
C ASP A 137 4.95 -11.39 -13.89
N LEU A 138 5.67 -10.26 -13.92
CA LEU A 138 5.12 -8.90 -14.03
C LEU A 138 5.17 -8.34 -15.46
N GLU A 139 5.55 -9.13 -16.47
CA GLU A 139 5.57 -8.73 -17.89
C GLU A 139 4.28 -8.00 -18.33
N PRO A 140 3.06 -8.40 -17.91
CA PRO A 140 1.84 -7.70 -18.30
C PRO A 140 1.75 -6.23 -17.84
N TYR A 141 2.57 -5.82 -16.87
CA TYR A 141 2.57 -4.46 -16.32
C TYR A 141 3.69 -3.58 -16.89
N TRP A 142 4.54 -4.11 -17.78
CA TRP A 142 5.62 -3.33 -18.39
C TRP A 142 5.06 -2.37 -19.45
N ILE A 143 5.67 -1.18 -19.58
CA ILE A 143 5.27 -0.11 -20.52
C ILE A 143 6.20 -0.13 -21.74
#